data_AF-A0A329N675-F1
#
_entry.id   AF-A0A329N675-F1
#
_cell.length_a   1.000
_cell.length_b   1.000
_cell.length_c   1.000
_cell.angle_alpha   90.00
_cell.angle_beta   90.00
_cell.angle_gamma   90.00
#
_symmetry.space_group_name_H-M   'P 1'
#
loop_
_entity.id
_entity.type
_entity.pdbx_description
1 polymer ?
#
loop_
_entity_poly.entity_id
_entity_poly.type
_entity_poly.pdbx_seq_one_letter_code
_entity_poly.pdbx_strand_id
1 'polypeptide(L)'
;MKNLIIKRKGPGRQFRTISAFFLVLFICKSYAQSEKNLLLLDQETLELFKPQEAKKSGLFSRATTATSSVNNNKEVKEIIDRANKALQKKDHAPSDKNAIPPNGDKREYFSQAPYYWPDPQREDGKPYIHKDGKANPEISKPKKDNIYMAQFCKDIYALGLTYYHTQDEKYAEKAARLLRLWFLDEKRSMYPRFEYGQIVVGKDKGRAMVFADTYGLIDVIDVVRLIEGSESWGETDTNAVKKWFSRLLDWMLNSKIGKQGKAQLNNIGTYYDMQVIAYALFTGQNDIVRNVIDESVKKRIDKQITQEGEQVYELKRASAWGYSVRNLKGFVYIAYMADKVGIDLWNYKTSQGKSIKNAYEWMLPYALGQKKWTKNNANPTKDEKFNDLQRKAANHY
;
A
#
# COMPACT_ATOMS: atom_id res chain seq x y z
N MET A 1 -57.97 -33.01 -48.36
CA MET A 1 -56.52 -33.30 -48.48
C MET A 1 -55.76 -31.98 -48.57
N LYS A 2 -54.70 -31.84 -47.76
CA LYS A 2 -53.66 -30.78 -47.71
C LYS A 2 -53.93 -29.50 -46.88
N ASN A 3 -53.64 -29.64 -45.58
CA ASN A 3 -52.67 -28.87 -44.74
C ASN A 3 -52.63 -27.33 -44.82
N LEU A 4 -52.92 -26.63 -43.71
CA LEU A 4 -51.99 -26.14 -42.66
C LEU A 4 -51.06 -25.01 -43.17
N ILE A 5 -51.08 -23.77 -42.65
CA ILE A 5 -50.40 -23.35 -41.42
C ILE A 5 -50.90 -21.94 -41.00
N ILE A 6 -51.29 -21.80 -39.74
CA ILE A 6 -51.53 -20.52 -39.06
C ILE A 6 -50.17 -19.93 -38.63
N LYS A 7 -49.79 -18.76 -39.17
CA LYS A 7 -48.61 -18.01 -38.73
C LYS A 7 -48.89 -17.35 -37.36
N ARG A 8 -48.30 -17.89 -36.30
CA ARG A 8 -48.14 -17.20 -35.00
C ARG A 8 -47.19 -16.00 -35.16
N LYS A 9 -47.65 -14.78 -34.84
CA LYS A 9 -46.78 -13.64 -34.54
C LYS A 9 -46.22 -13.83 -33.12
N GLY A 10 -44.91 -13.96 -32.98
CA GLY A 10 -44.24 -14.02 -31.68
C GLY A 10 -44.21 -12.64 -30.98
N PRO A 11 -43.94 -12.59 -29.66
CA PRO A 11 -43.86 -11.36 -28.91
C PRO A 11 -42.62 -10.57 -29.33
N GLY A 12 -42.83 -9.30 -29.71
CA GLY A 12 -41.74 -8.37 -30.00
C GLY A 12 -40.83 -8.21 -28.79
N ARG A 13 -39.53 -8.39 -28.99
CA ARG A 13 -38.49 -7.94 -28.05
C ARG A 13 -38.62 -6.42 -27.87
N GLN A 14 -39.21 -5.98 -26.75
CA GLN A 14 -38.94 -4.66 -26.22
C GLN A 14 -37.50 -4.68 -25.71
N PHE A 15 -36.56 -4.16 -26.50
CA PHE A 15 -35.29 -3.71 -25.95
C PHE A 15 -35.61 -2.54 -25.00
N ARG A 16 -35.49 -2.78 -23.70
CA ARG A 16 -35.48 -1.72 -22.69
C ARG A 16 -34.26 -0.85 -22.97
N THR A 17 -34.49 0.34 -23.51
CA THR A 17 -33.57 1.46 -23.41
C THR A 17 -33.42 1.78 -21.93
N ILE A 18 -32.41 1.19 -21.27
CA ILE A 18 -31.95 1.69 -19.98
C ILE A 18 -31.44 3.10 -20.26
N SER A 19 -32.21 4.09 -19.85
CA SER A 19 -31.90 5.50 -20.08
C SER A 19 -30.50 5.78 -19.52
N ALA A 20 -29.62 6.40 -20.30
CA ALA A 20 -28.24 6.72 -19.91
C ALA A 20 -28.15 7.43 -18.55
N PHE A 21 -29.21 8.13 -18.15
CA PHE A 21 -29.37 8.76 -16.85
C PHE A 21 -29.33 7.78 -15.67
N PHE A 22 -29.96 6.60 -15.78
CA PHE A 22 -29.93 5.57 -14.74
C PHE A 22 -28.58 4.87 -14.66
N LEU A 23 -27.88 4.71 -15.79
CA LEU A 23 -26.53 4.15 -15.83
C LEU A 23 -25.52 5.10 -15.16
N VAL A 24 -25.58 6.40 -15.46
CA VAL A 24 -24.73 7.43 -14.83
C VAL A 24 -24.98 7.52 -13.32
N LEU A 25 -26.25 7.51 -12.88
CA LEU A 25 -26.58 7.51 -11.45
C LEU A 25 -26.08 6.26 -10.72
N PHE A 26 -26.10 5.09 -11.37
CA PHE A 26 -25.60 3.84 -10.79
C PHE A 26 -24.07 3.87 -10.65
N ILE A 27 -23.37 4.34 -11.69
CA ILE A 27 -21.90 4.52 -11.69
C ILE A 27 -21.48 5.53 -10.60
N CYS A 28 -22.15 6.67 -10.46
CA CYS A 28 -21.85 7.63 -9.40
C CYS A 28 -22.09 7.08 -7.98
N LYS A 29 -23.11 6.20 -7.81
CA LYS A 29 -23.39 5.55 -6.52
C LYS A 29 -22.35 4.49 -6.16
N SER A 30 -21.83 3.73 -7.12
CA SER A 30 -20.77 2.76 -6.88
C SER A 30 -19.45 3.43 -6.49
N TYR A 31 -19.10 4.57 -7.11
CA TYR A 31 -17.90 5.35 -6.74
C TYR A 31 -17.99 5.93 -5.33
N ALA A 32 -19.11 6.57 -4.98
CA ALA A 32 -19.28 7.14 -3.64
C ALA A 32 -19.22 6.09 -2.51
N GLN A 33 -19.55 4.83 -2.81
CA GLN A 33 -19.47 3.73 -1.85
C GLN A 33 -18.06 3.09 -1.79
N SER A 34 -17.34 3.01 -2.90
CA SER A 34 -15.95 2.52 -2.92
C SER A 34 -14.99 3.48 -2.23
N GLU A 35 -15.17 4.80 -2.42
CA GLU A 35 -14.36 5.86 -1.81
C GLU A 35 -14.42 5.87 -0.28
N LYS A 36 -15.60 5.63 0.32
CA LYS A 36 -15.78 5.62 1.79
C LYS A 36 -14.92 4.57 2.49
N ASN A 37 -14.59 3.51 1.75
CA ASN A 37 -13.93 2.32 2.25
C ASN A 37 -12.41 2.33 2.01
N LEU A 38 -11.85 3.34 1.32
CA LEU A 38 -10.40 3.43 1.13
C LEU A 38 -9.69 3.67 2.47
N LEU A 39 -8.51 3.07 2.60
CA LEU A 39 -7.66 3.09 3.79
C LEU A 39 -6.70 4.27 3.78
N LEU A 40 -5.96 4.50 2.69
CA LEU A 40 -4.89 5.50 2.60
C LEU A 40 -5.10 6.51 1.47
N LEU A 41 -5.80 6.14 0.40
CA LEU A 41 -6.25 7.09 -0.61
C LEU A 41 -7.32 8.01 -0.02
N ASP A 42 -6.92 9.26 0.26
CA ASP A 42 -7.82 10.29 0.78
C ASP A 42 -8.54 11.03 -0.35
N GLN A 43 -9.55 11.81 0.02
CA GLN A 43 -10.31 12.61 -0.95
C GLN A 43 -9.43 13.59 -1.70
N GLU A 44 -8.47 14.25 -1.03
CA GLU A 44 -7.56 15.20 -1.68
C GLU A 44 -6.74 14.54 -2.80
N THR A 45 -6.21 13.34 -2.56
CA THR A 45 -5.53 12.53 -3.57
C THR A 45 -6.49 12.18 -4.70
N LEU A 46 -7.69 11.67 -4.37
CA LEU A 46 -8.67 11.29 -5.38
C LEU A 46 -9.16 12.47 -6.22
N GLU A 47 -9.27 13.69 -5.67
CA GLU A 47 -9.62 14.91 -6.41
C GLU A 47 -8.63 15.18 -7.54
N LEU A 48 -7.33 14.91 -7.34
CA LEU A 48 -6.33 15.02 -8.40
C LEU A 48 -6.61 14.08 -9.57
N PHE A 49 -7.27 12.95 -9.29
CA PHE A 49 -7.59 11.91 -10.25
C PHE A 49 -9.07 11.88 -10.62
N LYS A 50 -9.95 12.76 -10.13
CA LYS A 50 -11.37 12.68 -10.47
C LYS A 50 -11.57 12.79 -11.99
N PRO A 51 -12.42 11.96 -12.60
CA PRO A 51 -12.83 12.15 -13.97
C PRO A 51 -13.40 13.55 -14.11
N GLN A 52 -12.85 14.39 -14.99
CA GLN A 52 -13.54 15.64 -15.33
C GLN A 52 -14.89 15.24 -15.93
N GLU A 53 -15.99 15.80 -15.40
CA GLU A 53 -17.31 15.59 -15.97
C GLU A 53 -17.23 15.79 -17.49
N ALA A 54 -17.49 14.72 -18.24
CA ALA A 54 -17.59 14.83 -19.68
C ALA A 54 -18.77 15.77 -19.96
N LYS A 55 -18.48 17.03 -20.28
CA LYS A 55 -19.46 17.99 -20.84
C LYS A 55 -20.06 17.38 -22.11
N LYS A 56 -21.11 16.58 -21.94
CA LYS A 56 -22.03 16.13 -22.98
C LYS A 56 -23.45 16.54 -22.57
N SER A 57 -23.69 17.85 -22.60
CA SER A 57 -25.01 18.42 -22.90
C SER A 57 -24.79 19.86 -23.37
N GLY A 58 -25.50 20.24 -24.42
CA GLY A 58 -25.15 21.34 -25.31
C GLY A 58 -25.23 22.75 -24.73
N LEU A 59 -24.70 23.67 -25.55
CA LEU A 59 -24.82 25.12 -25.50
C LEU A 59 -24.60 25.77 -24.12
N PHE A 60 -23.36 26.18 -23.85
CA PHE A 60 -22.97 27.56 -23.54
C PHE A 60 -21.46 27.56 -23.29
N SER A 61 -20.71 28.11 -24.24
CA SER A 61 -19.27 28.31 -24.13
C SER A 61 -18.98 29.52 -23.23
N ARG A 62 -18.54 29.27 -21.99
CA ARG A 62 -17.59 30.12 -21.26
C ARG A 62 -17.13 29.41 -19.98
N ALA A 63 -16.14 28.55 -20.14
CA ALA A 63 -15.27 28.07 -19.05
C ALA A 63 -14.05 27.39 -19.68
N THR A 64 -13.14 28.19 -20.22
CA THR A 64 -11.88 27.75 -20.85
C THR A 64 -10.66 28.16 -20.02
N THR A 65 -10.76 28.04 -18.69
CA THR A 65 -9.63 28.33 -17.78
C THR A 65 -9.33 27.24 -16.75
N ALA A 66 -10.13 26.16 -16.67
CA ALA A 66 -9.87 25.01 -15.78
C ALA A 66 -9.38 23.74 -16.52
N THR A 67 -9.48 23.69 -17.84
CA THR A 67 -9.11 22.53 -18.66
C THR A 67 -7.59 22.37 -18.89
N SER A 68 -6.79 23.38 -18.55
CA SER A 68 -5.32 23.36 -18.70
C SER A 68 -4.54 23.11 -17.41
N SER A 69 -5.17 23.10 -16.23
CA SER A 69 -4.45 23.01 -14.94
C SER A 69 -4.21 21.58 -14.46
N VAL A 70 -5.12 20.64 -14.74
CA VAL A 70 -5.02 19.24 -14.24
C VAL A 70 -4.13 18.35 -15.13
N ASN A 71 -4.14 18.54 -16.45
CA ASN A 71 -3.20 17.88 -17.38
C ASN A 71 -1.73 18.34 -17.18
N ASN A 72 -1.49 19.36 -16.36
CA ASN A 72 -0.17 19.84 -15.98
C ASN A 72 0.26 19.39 -14.57
N ASN A 73 -0.56 18.62 -13.84
CA ASN A 73 -0.13 18.06 -12.56
C ASN A 73 0.88 16.93 -12.81
N LYS A 74 2.12 17.19 -12.43
CA LYS A 74 3.25 16.25 -12.57
C LYS A 74 2.98 14.89 -11.91
N GLU A 75 2.33 14.87 -10.75
CA GLU A 75 2.02 13.64 -10.00
C GLU A 75 1.04 12.75 -10.77
N VAL A 76 -0.03 13.34 -11.32
CA VAL A 76 -1.02 12.65 -12.15
C VAL A 76 -0.37 12.07 -13.41
N LYS A 77 0.45 12.87 -14.10
CA LYS A 77 1.16 12.44 -15.31
C LYS A 77 2.11 11.27 -15.02
N GLU A 78 2.88 11.34 -13.94
CA GLU A 78 3.80 10.26 -13.54
C GLU A 78 3.06 8.94 -13.25
N ILE A 79 1.87 9.01 -12.63
CA ILE A 79 1.01 7.85 -12.38
C ILE A 79 0.46 7.26 -13.68
N ILE A 80 -0.08 8.09 -14.58
CA ILE A 80 -0.59 7.63 -15.88
C ILE A 80 0.52 7.03 -16.74
N ASP A 81 1.70 7.67 -16.80
CA ASP A 81 2.87 7.15 -17.51
C ASP A 81 3.31 5.80 -16.96
N ARG A 82 3.23 5.61 -15.64
CA ARG A 82 3.52 4.32 -15.00
C ARG A 82 2.48 3.27 -15.36
N ALA A 83 1.19 3.60 -15.34
CA ALA A 83 0.12 2.68 -15.74
C ALA A 83 0.28 2.25 -17.20
N ASN A 84 0.57 3.19 -18.10
CA ASN A 84 0.86 2.90 -19.51
C ASN A 84 2.05 1.96 -19.68
N LYS A 85 3.14 2.17 -18.93
CA LYS A 85 4.27 1.24 -18.91
C LYS A 85 3.89 -0.13 -18.35
N ALA A 86 3.03 -0.18 -17.32
CA ALA A 86 2.57 -1.43 -16.73
C ALA A 86 1.74 -2.26 -17.72
N LEU A 87 0.91 -1.64 -18.56
CA LEU A 87 0.16 -2.34 -19.62
C LEU A 87 1.09 -3.15 -20.54
N GLN A 88 2.24 -2.58 -20.91
CA GLN A 88 3.21 -3.19 -21.83
C GLN A 88 4.11 -4.26 -21.17
N LYS A 89 4.15 -4.35 -19.84
CA LYS A 89 4.96 -5.37 -19.16
C LYS A 89 4.32 -6.73 -19.29
N LYS A 90 5.14 -7.76 -19.47
CA LYS A 90 4.71 -9.15 -19.32
C LYS A 90 4.19 -9.37 -17.90
N ASP A 91 3.07 -10.08 -17.78
CA ASP A 91 2.53 -10.49 -16.49
C ASP A 91 3.55 -11.41 -15.78
N HIS A 92 3.81 -11.13 -14.51
CA HIS A 92 4.82 -11.85 -13.72
C HIS A 92 4.20 -12.33 -12.42
N ALA A 93 4.25 -13.64 -12.19
CA ALA A 93 3.82 -14.24 -10.94
C ALA A 93 4.95 -14.21 -9.91
N PRO A 94 4.66 -14.19 -8.61
CA PRO A 94 5.66 -14.33 -7.55
C PRO A 94 6.57 -15.56 -7.71
N SER A 95 6.09 -16.64 -8.31
CA SER A 95 6.86 -17.86 -8.55
C SER A 95 7.76 -17.83 -9.79
N ASP A 96 7.63 -16.82 -10.66
CA ASP A 96 8.41 -16.71 -11.91
C ASP A 96 9.84 -16.24 -11.67
N LYS A 97 10.18 -15.91 -10.42
CA LYS A 97 11.51 -15.52 -10.01
C LYS A 97 12.54 -16.62 -10.24
N ASN A 98 13.77 -16.17 -10.45
CA ASN A 98 14.95 -17.04 -10.49
C ASN A 98 15.42 -17.44 -9.08
N ALA A 99 15.01 -16.69 -8.06
CA ALA A 99 15.34 -16.98 -6.68
C ALA A 99 14.71 -18.29 -6.22
N ILE A 100 15.47 -19.10 -5.49
CA ILE A 100 14.97 -20.33 -4.89
C ILE A 100 15.04 -20.12 -3.36
N PRO A 101 13.89 -20.03 -2.68
CA PRO A 101 13.85 -19.96 -1.22
C PRO A 101 14.44 -21.24 -0.59
N PRO A 102 14.87 -21.22 0.68
CA PRO A 102 15.53 -22.38 1.30
C PRO A 102 14.75 -23.70 1.26
N ASN A 103 13.41 -23.67 1.21
CA ASN A 103 12.58 -24.88 1.08
C ASN A 103 12.34 -25.33 -0.37
N GLY A 104 12.92 -24.65 -1.36
CA GLY A 104 12.74 -24.95 -2.78
C GLY A 104 11.45 -24.42 -3.41
N ASP A 105 10.47 -23.97 -2.63
CA ASP A 105 9.18 -23.51 -3.15
C ASP A 105 9.22 -22.03 -3.54
N LYS A 106 9.15 -21.75 -4.85
CA LYS A 106 9.18 -20.40 -5.39
C LYS A 106 7.95 -19.56 -5.09
N ARG A 107 6.89 -20.10 -4.49
CA ARG A 107 5.74 -19.29 -4.04
C ARG A 107 6.00 -18.57 -2.73
N GLU A 108 7.02 -18.96 -1.98
CA GLU A 108 7.44 -18.25 -0.78
C GLU A 108 8.01 -16.88 -1.13
N TYR A 109 7.66 -15.86 -0.34
CA TYR A 109 8.32 -14.57 -0.43
C TYR A 109 9.77 -14.67 0.07
N PHE A 110 10.72 -14.24 -0.76
CA PHE A 110 12.14 -14.35 -0.49
C PHE A 110 12.90 -13.06 -0.81
N SER A 111 13.43 -12.43 0.23
CA SER A 111 14.27 -11.24 0.12
C SER A 111 15.49 -11.33 1.04
N GLN A 112 16.54 -10.56 0.76
CA GLN A 112 17.77 -10.53 1.57
C GLN A 112 17.81 -9.27 2.43
N ALA A 113 18.32 -9.40 3.65
CA ALA A 113 18.56 -8.27 4.54
C ALA A 113 19.55 -7.27 3.90
N PRO A 114 19.18 -5.98 3.76
CA PRO A 114 19.94 -5.04 2.94
C PRO A 114 21.29 -4.63 3.52
N TYR A 115 21.45 -4.68 4.84
CA TYR A 115 22.64 -4.20 5.54
C TYR A 115 23.55 -5.31 6.03
N TYR A 116 23.50 -6.48 5.38
CA TYR A 116 24.29 -7.65 5.74
C TYR A 116 25.35 -7.93 4.66
N TRP A 117 26.60 -8.09 5.10
CA TRP A 117 27.79 -8.24 4.25
C TRP A 117 28.58 -9.50 4.62
N PRO A 118 29.37 -10.08 3.69
CA PRO A 118 30.30 -11.15 4.03
C PRO A 118 31.16 -10.82 5.24
N ASP A 119 31.32 -11.79 6.14
CA ASP A 119 32.18 -11.71 7.32
C ASP A 119 33.65 -11.92 6.90
N PRO A 120 34.53 -10.89 6.95
CA PRO A 120 35.92 -11.04 6.54
C PRO A 120 36.73 -11.97 7.47
N GLN A 121 36.19 -12.33 8.64
CA GLN A 121 36.85 -13.23 9.60
C GLN A 121 36.58 -14.71 9.32
N ARG A 122 35.79 -15.04 8.30
CA ARG A 122 35.38 -16.41 7.98
C ARG A 122 35.71 -16.76 6.54
N GLU A 123 36.18 -17.99 6.33
CA GLU A 123 36.63 -18.47 5.02
C GLU A 123 35.54 -18.41 3.95
N ASP A 124 34.29 -18.77 4.30
CA ASP A 124 33.14 -18.73 3.40
C ASP A 124 32.34 -17.41 3.47
N GLY A 125 32.80 -16.48 4.33
CA GLY A 125 32.17 -15.19 4.58
C GLY A 125 30.80 -15.25 5.29
N LYS A 126 30.39 -16.39 5.89
CA LYS A 126 29.03 -16.59 6.42
C LYS A 126 28.98 -16.97 7.92
N PRO A 127 27.90 -16.60 8.64
CA PRO A 127 26.78 -15.81 8.17
C PRO A 127 27.21 -14.35 7.98
N TYR A 128 26.52 -13.65 7.10
CA TYR A 128 26.80 -12.24 6.88
C TYR A 128 26.63 -11.43 8.17
N ILE A 129 27.41 -10.35 8.29
CA ILE A 129 27.44 -9.44 9.44
C ILE A 129 26.76 -8.10 9.12
N HIS A 130 26.17 -7.47 10.13
CA HIS A 130 25.39 -6.25 9.99
C HIS A 130 26.29 -5.00 9.87
N LYS A 131 25.98 -4.12 8.92
CA LYS A 131 26.60 -2.80 8.73
C LYS A 131 25.50 -1.76 8.47
N ASP A 132 25.00 -1.11 9.53
CA ASP A 132 23.85 -0.20 9.44
C ASP A 132 24.06 0.90 8.39
N GLY A 133 23.01 1.18 7.61
CA GLY A 133 23.01 2.18 6.56
C GLY A 133 23.90 1.87 5.35
N LYS A 134 24.69 0.77 5.35
CA LYS A 134 25.55 0.38 4.23
C LYS A 134 24.86 -0.75 3.45
N ALA A 135 24.10 -0.39 2.42
CA ALA A 135 23.37 -1.37 1.61
C ALA A 135 24.35 -2.27 0.82
N ASN A 136 24.24 -3.59 0.98
CA ASN A 136 24.98 -4.56 0.19
C ASN A 136 24.41 -4.57 -1.24
N PRO A 137 25.20 -4.28 -2.29
CA PRO A 137 24.72 -4.21 -3.68
C PRO A 137 24.14 -5.53 -4.20
N GLU A 138 24.40 -6.66 -3.53
CA GLU A 138 23.76 -7.94 -3.84
C GLU A 138 22.24 -7.91 -3.69
N ILE A 139 21.68 -6.94 -2.97
CA ILE A 139 20.22 -6.76 -2.89
C ILE A 139 19.62 -6.36 -4.23
N SER A 140 20.41 -5.74 -5.12
CA SER A 140 19.99 -5.26 -6.44
C SER A 140 20.19 -6.29 -7.55
N LYS A 141 20.86 -7.42 -7.29
CA LYS A 141 20.99 -8.51 -8.26
C LYS A 141 19.60 -9.13 -8.50
N PRO A 142 19.24 -9.52 -9.74
CA PRO A 142 17.86 -9.88 -10.17
C PRO A 142 17.30 -11.20 -9.60
N LYS A 143 17.37 -11.38 -8.29
CA LYS A 143 17.15 -12.66 -7.61
C LYS A 143 16.28 -12.56 -6.36
N LYS A 144 15.48 -11.50 -6.14
CA LYS A 144 14.78 -11.29 -4.84
C LYS A 144 13.45 -10.53 -4.96
N ASP A 145 12.52 -10.89 -4.09
CA ASP A 145 11.11 -10.46 -4.16
C ASP A 145 10.85 -9.06 -3.66
N ASN A 146 11.75 -8.43 -2.89
CA ASN A 146 11.53 -7.06 -2.42
C ASN A 146 11.41 -6.06 -3.58
N ILE A 147 12.17 -6.26 -4.66
CA ILE A 147 12.08 -5.41 -5.86
C ILE A 147 10.78 -5.70 -6.62
N TYR A 148 10.44 -6.98 -6.80
CA TYR A 148 9.22 -7.39 -7.50
C TYR A 148 7.95 -6.96 -6.75
N MET A 149 7.92 -7.10 -5.43
CA MET A 149 6.86 -6.63 -4.55
C MET A 149 6.68 -5.12 -4.66
N ALA A 150 7.75 -4.34 -4.49
CA ALA A 150 7.67 -2.89 -4.61
C ALA A 150 7.21 -2.44 -6.01
N GLN A 151 7.65 -3.15 -7.06
CA GLN A 151 7.26 -2.86 -8.44
C GLN A 151 5.80 -3.21 -8.70
N PHE A 152 5.34 -4.37 -8.21
CA PHE A 152 3.95 -4.83 -8.27
C PHE A 152 3.02 -3.84 -7.57
N CYS A 153 3.27 -3.49 -6.30
CA CYS A 153 2.40 -2.58 -5.55
C CYS A 153 2.28 -1.23 -6.26
N LYS A 154 3.38 -0.66 -6.74
CA LYS A 154 3.37 0.61 -7.47
C LYS A 154 2.67 0.53 -8.84
N ASP A 155 2.77 -0.61 -9.53
CA ASP A 155 2.08 -0.81 -10.81
C ASP A 155 0.58 -0.98 -10.60
N ILE A 156 0.16 -1.77 -9.60
CA ILE A 156 -1.24 -1.89 -9.19
C ILE A 156 -1.81 -0.53 -8.79
N TYR A 157 -1.10 0.22 -7.94
CA TYR A 157 -1.47 1.58 -7.54
C TYR A 157 -1.70 2.49 -8.75
N ALA A 158 -0.76 2.50 -9.69
CA ALA A 158 -0.86 3.33 -10.89
C ALA A 158 -2.00 2.90 -11.82
N LEU A 159 -2.18 1.60 -12.04
CA LEU A 159 -3.29 1.06 -12.85
C LEU A 159 -4.65 1.41 -12.23
N GLY A 160 -4.80 1.22 -10.91
CA GLY A 160 -6.03 1.52 -10.19
C GLY A 160 -6.41 3.00 -10.22
N LEU A 161 -5.46 3.89 -9.91
CA LEU A 161 -5.72 5.33 -9.99
C LEU A 161 -5.96 5.81 -11.42
N THR A 162 -5.24 5.26 -12.39
CA THR A 162 -5.45 5.62 -13.81
C THR A 162 -6.81 5.13 -14.30
N TYR A 163 -7.25 3.94 -13.87
CA TYR A 163 -8.60 3.46 -14.12
C TYR A 163 -9.63 4.40 -13.48
N TYR A 164 -9.48 4.72 -12.19
CA TYR A 164 -10.36 5.67 -11.51
C TYR A 164 -10.44 7.02 -12.24
N HIS A 165 -9.32 7.50 -12.78
CA HIS A 165 -9.26 8.75 -13.51
C HIS A 165 -9.88 8.71 -14.92
N THR A 166 -9.59 7.67 -15.68
CA THR A 166 -9.89 7.60 -17.11
C THR A 166 -11.16 6.83 -17.42
N GLN A 167 -11.59 5.96 -16.51
CA GLN A 167 -12.65 4.97 -16.72
C GLN A 167 -12.36 3.99 -17.88
N ASP A 168 -11.10 3.91 -18.32
CA ASP A 168 -10.68 3.01 -19.40
C ASP A 168 -10.39 1.61 -18.84
N GLU A 169 -11.26 0.67 -19.20
CA GLU A 169 -11.29 -0.69 -18.65
C GLU A 169 -9.98 -1.45 -18.84
N LYS A 170 -9.15 -1.11 -19.83
CA LYS A 170 -7.85 -1.80 -20.04
C LYS A 170 -6.93 -1.72 -18.81
N TYR A 171 -7.03 -0.65 -18.02
CA TYR A 171 -6.24 -0.47 -16.80
C TYR A 171 -6.77 -1.37 -15.67
N ALA A 172 -8.10 -1.44 -15.50
CA ALA A 172 -8.73 -2.35 -14.54
C ALA A 172 -8.51 -3.82 -14.92
N GLU A 173 -8.63 -4.17 -16.20
CA GLU A 173 -8.36 -5.51 -16.73
C GLU A 173 -6.93 -5.95 -16.40
N LYS A 174 -5.94 -5.09 -16.67
CA LYS A 174 -4.54 -5.37 -16.34
C LYS A 174 -4.34 -5.53 -14.83
N ALA A 175 -4.92 -4.65 -14.02
CA ALA A 175 -4.83 -4.75 -12.56
C ALA A 175 -5.44 -6.06 -12.07
N ALA A 176 -6.65 -6.40 -12.51
CA ALA A 176 -7.36 -7.63 -12.16
C ALA A 176 -6.53 -8.87 -12.48
N ARG A 177 -5.94 -8.92 -13.67
CA ARG A 177 -5.09 -10.04 -14.11
C ARG A 177 -3.85 -10.21 -13.23
N LEU A 178 -3.17 -9.12 -12.90
CA LEU A 178 -2.00 -9.13 -12.02
C LEU A 178 -2.36 -9.51 -10.57
N LEU A 179 -3.50 -9.01 -10.05
CA LEU A 179 -4.00 -9.36 -8.72
C LEU A 179 -4.33 -10.86 -8.62
N ARG A 180 -5.04 -11.42 -9.61
CA ARG A 180 -5.32 -12.86 -9.67
C ARG A 180 -4.03 -13.68 -9.70
N LEU A 181 -3.07 -13.28 -10.53
CA LEU A 181 -1.78 -13.98 -10.64
C LEU A 181 -0.98 -13.93 -9.33
N TRP A 182 -1.00 -12.79 -8.65
CA TRP A 182 -0.23 -12.58 -7.42
C TRP A 182 -0.83 -13.32 -6.22
N PHE A 183 -2.15 -13.29 -6.06
CA PHE A 183 -2.84 -13.73 -4.85
C PHE A 183 -3.62 -15.03 -4.99
N LEU A 184 -4.15 -15.33 -6.19
CA LEU A 184 -5.21 -16.33 -6.37
C LEU A 184 -4.80 -17.52 -7.23
N ASP A 185 -3.81 -17.38 -8.11
CA ASP A 185 -3.33 -18.48 -8.95
C ASP A 185 -2.87 -19.66 -8.09
N GLU A 186 -3.51 -20.83 -8.24
CA GLU A 186 -3.30 -21.98 -7.36
C GLU A 186 -1.85 -22.48 -7.33
N LYS A 187 -1.10 -22.31 -8.42
CA LYS A 187 0.24 -22.85 -8.61
C LYS A 187 1.34 -21.79 -8.49
N ARG A 188 1.01 -20.53 -8.72
CA ARG A 188 2.00 -19.45 -8.94
C ARG A 188 1.86 -18.27 -8.00
N SER A 189 0.73 -18.14 -7.30
CA SER A 189 0.52 -17.07 -6.31
C SER A 189 1.50 -17.16 -5.14
N MET A 190 1.74 -16.01 -4.51
CA MET A 190 2.51 -15.92 -3.28
C MET A 190 1.73 -16.53 -2.12
N TYR A 191 2.41 -17.25 -1.22
CA TYR A 191 1.77 -17.64 0.04
C TYR A 191 1.51 -16.42 0.94
N PRO A 192 0.45 -16.44 1.76
CA PRO A 192 0.14 -15.37 2.70
C PRO A 192 1.03 -15.47 3.97
N ARG A 193 2.35 -15.50 3.78
CA ARG A 193 3.36 -15.55 4.85
C ARG A 193 4.71 -15.05 4.36
N PHE A 194 5.57 -14.62 5.29
CA PHE A 194 6.89 -14.07 4.98
C PHE A 194 8.03 -14.83 5.70
N GLU A 195 8.00 -16.17 5.64
CA GLU A 195 8.97 -17.05 6.32
C GLU A 195 10.43 -16.80 5.93
N TYR A 196 10.67 -16.30 4.71
CA TYR A 196 12.00 -16.06 4.15
C TYR A 196 12.24 -14.60 3.75
N GLY A 197 11.48 -13.68 4.35
CA GLY A 197 11.65 -12.25 4.19
C GLY A 197 12.89 -11.72 4.92
N GLN A 198 13.68 -10.90 4.24
CA GLN A 198 14.94 -10.32 4.71
C GLN A 198 15.87 -11.34 5.38
N ILE A 199 16.08 -12.49 4.72
CA ILE A 199 17.02 -13.51 5.17
C ILE A 199 18.44 -12.96 5.23
N VAL A 200 19.22 -13.44 6.19
CA VAL A 200 20.67 -13.20 6.25
C VAL A 200 21.34 -14.37 5.55
N VAL A 201 22.25 -14.11 4.60
CA VAL A 201 23.00 -15.17 3.93
C VAL A 201 23.78 -15.99 4.96
N GLY A 202 23.64 -17.32 4.90
CA GLY A 202 24.13 -18.24 5.93
C GLY A 202 23.14 -18.51 7.08
N LYS A 203 21.87 -18.14 6.93
CA LYS A 203 20.76 -18.50 7.84
C LYS A 203 19.57 -19.00 7.06
N ASP A 204 18.71 -19.79 7.71
CA ASP A 204 17.62 -20.53 7.05
C ASP A 204 16.23 -19.93 7.24
N LYS A 205 16.13 -18.83 8.01
CA LYS A 205 14.85 -18.17 8.33
C LYS A 205 14.93 -16.67 8.15
N GLY A 206 13.81 -16.10 7.73
CA GLY A 206 13.59 -14.67 7.60
C GLY A 206 13.50 -13.95 8.95
N ARG A 207 13.14 -12.66 8.88
CA ARG A 207 13.18 -11.74 10.01
C ARG A 207 12.00 -10.78 9.99
N ALA A 208 11.66 -10.27 11.18
CA ALA A 208 10.68 -9.20 11.37
C ALA A 208 10.89 -7.95 10.49
N MET A 209 12.12 -7.73 10.02
CA MET A 209 12.43 -6.59 9.15
C MET A 209 11.67 -6.63 7.81
N VAL A 210 11.13 -7.79 7.40
CA VAL A 210 10.30 -7.93 6.19
C VAL A 210 9.08 -7.01 6.19
N PHE A 211 8.61 -6.53 7.34
CA PHE A 211 7.52 -5.56 7.38
C PHE A 211 7.90 -4.20 6.76
N ALA A 212 9.20 -3.93 6.55
CA ALA A 212 9.68 -2.82 5.73
C ALA A 212 9.66 -3.10 4.21
N ASP A 213 9.54 -4.35 3.77
CA ASP A 213 9.42 -4.70 2.34
C ASP A 213 7.96 -4.70 1.85
N THR A 214 7.03 -5.02 2.76
CA THR A 214 5.68 -5.51 2.43
C THR A 214 4.57 -4.49 2.64
N TYR A 215 4.87 -3.34 3.26
CA TYR A 215 3.89 -2.31 3.57
C TYR A 215 3.16 -1.74 2.35
N GLY A 216 3.74 -1.82 1.15
CA GLY A 216 3.08 -1.39 -0.09
C GLY A 216 1.84 -2.22 -0.44
N LEU A 217 1.63 -3.39 0.20
CA LEU A 217 0.39 -4.16 0.06
C LEU A 217 -0.84 -3.42 0.61
N ILE A 218 -0.65 -2.38 1.44
CA ILE A 218 -1.76 -1.53 1.90
C ILE A 218 -2.33 -0.72 0.72
N ASP A 219 -1.46 -0.17 -0.14
CA ASP A 219 -1.89 0.56 -1.34
C ASP A 219 -2.67 -0.35 -2.32
N VAL A 220 -2.32 -1.65 -2.35
CA VAL A 220 -3.02 -2.66 -3.17
C VAL A 220 -4.46 -2.89 -2.68
N ILE A 221 -4.72 -2.82 -1.37
CA ILE A 221 -6.06 -2.95 -0.80
C ILE A 221 -6.98 -1.84 -1.33
N ASP A 222 -6.49 -0.61 -1.38
CA ASP A 222 -7.26 0.52 -1.88
C ASP A 222 -7.56 0.36 -3.38
N VAL A 223 -6.61 -0.15 -4.16
CA VAL A 223 -6.86 -0.45 -5.58
C VAL A 223 -7.89 -1.54 -5.77
N VAL A 224 -7.86 -2.62 -4.98
CA VAL A 224 -8.90 -3.66 -5.03
C VAL A 224 -10.27 -3.04 -4.86
N ARG A 225 -10.42 -2.10 -3.91
CA ARG A 225 -11.67 -1.35 -3.68
C ARG A 225 -12.02 -0.38 -4.82
N LEU A 226 -11.02 0.28 -5.42
CA LEU A 226 -11.25 1.19 -6.55
C LEU A 226 -11.76 0.46 -7.80
N ILE A 227 -11.34 -0.79 -8.03
CA ILE A 227 -11.72 -1.54 -9.23
C ILE A 227 -12.95 -2.45 -9.03
N GLU A 228 -13.56 -2.50 -7.84
CA GLU A 228 -14.76 -3.32 -7.51
C GLU A 228 -16.00 -3.02 -8.37
N GLY A 229 -16.01 -1.92 -9.13
CA GLY A 229 -17.06 -1.58 -10.09
C GLY A 229 -16.71 -1.81 -11.56
N SER A 230 -15.54 -2.37 -11.87
CA SER A 230 -15.10 -2.61 -13.24
C SER A 230 -15.72 -3.87 -13.83
N GLU A 231 -15.69 -3.99 -15.15
CA GLU A 231 -16.14 -5.22 -15.84
C GLU A 231 -15.20 -6.40 -15.54
N SER A 232 -13.95 -6.10 -15.20
CA SER A 232 -12.88 -7.08 -15.04
C SER A 232 -12.67 -7.58 -13.61
N TRP A 233 -13.32 -6.98 -12.60
CA TRP A 233 -13.13 -7.33 -11.20
C TRP A 233 -14.44 -7.36 -10.42
N GLY A 234 -14.79 -8.54 -9.91
CA GLY A 234 -16.06 -8.76 -9.21
C GLY A 234 -15.90 -9.16 -7.74
N GLU A 235 -17.04 -9.27 -7.07
CA GLU A 235 -17.12 -9.63 -5.64
C GLU A 235 -16.42 -10.96 -5.31
N THR A 236 -16.49 -11.95 -6.22
CA THR A 236 -15.79 -13.24 -6.05
C THR A 236 -14.28 -13.05 -5.91
N ASP A 237 -13.67 -12.22 -6.75
CA ASP A 237 -12.23 -11.93 -6.67
C ASP A 237 -11.89 -11.15 -5.41
N THR A 238 -12.67 -10.12 -5.08
CA THR A 238 -12.53 -9.37 -3.82
C THR A 238 -12.55 -10.29 -2.61
N ASN A 239 -13.53 -11.20 -2.53
CA ASN A 239 -13.65 -12.13 -1.41
C ASN A 239 -12.49 -13.13 -1.35
N ALA A 240 -11.96 -13.56 -2.50
CA ALA A 240 -10.79 -14.42 -2.56
C ALA A 240 -9.51 -13.68 -2.07
N VAL A 241 -9.34 -12.41 -2.46
CA VAL A 241 -8.22 -11.57 -1.99
C VAL A 241 -8.36 -11.27 -0.49
N LYS A 242 -9.57 -10.94 0.01
CA LYS A 242 -9.83 -10.80 1.44
C LYS A 242 -9.46 -12.06 2.23
N LYS A 243 -9.81 -13.25 1.72
CA LYS A 243 -9.38 -14.53 2.34
C LYS A 243 -7.86 -14.66 2.37
N TRP A 244 -7.15 -14.23 1.33
CA TRP A 244 -5.68 -14.24 1.32
C TRP A 244 -5.11 -13.31 2.40
N PHE A 245 -5.60 -12.07 2.50
CA PHE A 245 -5.17 -11.12 3.53
C PHE A 245 -5.57 -11.57 4.95
N SER A 246 -6.70 -12.26 5.12
CA SER A 246 -7.09 -12.84 6.40
C SER A 246 -6.12 -13.92 6.86
N ARG A 247 -5.63 -14.76 5.96
CA ARG A 247 -4.59 -15.76 6.28
C ARG A 247 -3.25 -15.10 6.59
N LEU A 248 -2.91 -14.00 5.88
CA LEU A 248 -1.69 -13.25 6.16
C LEU A 248 -1.76 -12.59 7.54
N LEU A 249 -2.90 -12.00 7.88
CA LEU A 249 -3.14 -11.39 9.19
C LEU A 249 -3.01 -12.43 10.31
N ASP A 250 -3.65 -13.60 10.16
CA ASP A 250 -3.49 -14.70 11.12
C ASP A 250 -2.02 -15.11 11.30
N TRP A 251 -1.29 -15.30 10.20
CA TRP A 251 0.15 -15.58 10.25
C TRP A 251 0.93 -14.47 10.95
N MET A 252 0.62 -13.19 10.70
CA MET A 252 1.28 -12.06 11.34
C MET A 252 1.02 -12.00 12.84
N LEU A 253 -0.16 -12.41 13.32
CA LEU A 253 -0.49 -12.40 14.75
C LEU A 253 0.12 -13.60 15.49
N ASN A 254 0.20 -14.76 14.83
CA ASN A 254 0.49 -16.03 15.50
C ASN A 254 1.91 -16.56 15.25
N SER A 255 2.54 -16.24 14.12
CA SER A 255 3.88 -16.74 13.77
C SER A 255 5.00 -16.16 14.62
N LYS A 256 6.14 -16.85 14.65
CA LYS A 256 7.36 -16.38 15.33
C LYS A 256 7.86 -15.05 14.75
N ILE A 257 7.88 -14.90 13.42
CA ILE A 257 8.32 -13.66 12.76
C ILE A 257 7.34 -12.52 13.03
N GLY A 258 6.03 -12.80 13.00
CA GLY A 258 4.99 -11.86 13.36
C GLY A 258 5.14 -11.31 14.78
N LYS A 259 5.30 -12.20 15.76
CA LYS A 259 5.56 -11.83 17.16
C LYS A 259 6.86 -11.02 17.33
N GLN A 260 7.91 -11.35 16.58
CA GLN A 260 9.14 -10.55 16.54
C GLN A 260 8.93 -9.16 15.94
N GLY A 261 8.05 -9.02 14.94
CA GLY A 261 7.62 -7.74 14.36
C GLY A 261 6.92 -6.87 15.38
N LYS A 262 5.91 -7.44 16.05
CA LYS A 262 5.20 -6.78 17.16
C LYS A 262 6.18 -6.29 18.24
N ALA A 263 7.20 -7.07 18.56
CA ALA A 263 8.19 -6.74 19.59
C ALA A 263 9.27 -5.72 19.17
N GLN A 264 9.36 -5.33 17.89
CA GLN A 264 10.33 -4.32 17.46
C GLN A 264 10.05 -2.98 18.13
N LEU A 265 11.10 -2.31 18.63
CA LEU A 265 10.97 -1.05 19.36
C LEU A 265 10.95 0.18 18.45
N ASN A 266 11.46 0.05 17.22
CA ASN A 266 11.62 1.13 16.25
C ASN A 266 10.51 1.09 15.17
N ASN A 267 10.74 1.82 14.08
CA ASN A 267 9.85 1.93 12.92
C ASN A 267 9.32 0.61 12.37
N ILE A 268 10.05 -0.50 12.49
CA ILE A 268 9.57 -1.80 12.03
C ILE A 268 8.33 -2.24 12.80
N GLY A 269 8.31 -1.98 14.11
CA GLY A 269 7.14 -2.27 14.94
C GLY A 269 5.95 -1.39 14.55
N THR A 270 6.20 -0.11 14.26
CA THR A 270 5.18 0.81 13.75
C THR A 270 4.62 0.32 12.41
N TYR A 271 5.47 -0.12 11.49
CA TYR A 271 5.06 -0.66 10.20
C TYR A 271 4.37 -2.03 10.29
N TYR A 272 4.70 -2.83 11.30
CA TYR A 272 3.96 -4.05 11.63
C TYR A 272 2.53 -3.70 12.06
N ASP A 273 2.35 -2.80 13.04
CA ASP A 273 1.03 -2.39 13.51
C ASP A 273 0.20 -1.76 12.38
N MET A 274 0.82 -0.91 11.55
CA MET A 274 0.19 -0.30 10.38
C MET A 274 -0.38 -1.37 9.42
N GLN A 275 0.38 -2.41 9.12
CA GLN A 275 -0.08 -3.50 8.26
C GLN A 275 -1.17 -4.35 8.92
N VAL A 276 -1.01 -4.70 10.21
CA VAL A 276 -2.04 -5.45 10.94
C VAL A 276 -3.37 -4.69 10.93
N ILE A 277 -3.35 -3.39 11.21
CA ILE A 277 -4.55 -2.54 11.20
C ILE A 277 -5.18 -2.49 9.81
N ALA A 278 -4.38 -2.25 8.76
CA ALA A 278 -4.87 -2.22 7.38
C ALA A 278 -5.55 -3.54 6.98
N TYR A 279 -4.91 -4.67 7.29
CA TYR A 279 -5.40 -5.99 6.89
C TYR A 279 -6.65 -6.37 7.71
N ALA A 280 -6.69 -6.00 8.98
CA ALA A 280 -7.87 -6.19 9.82
C ALA A 280 -9.06 -5.36 9.31
N LEU A 281 -8.86 -4.08 8.96
CA LEU A 281 -9.90 -3.24 8.36
C LEU A 281 -10.40 -3.82 7.03
N PHE A 282 -9.50 -4.26 6.16
CA PHE A 282 -9.88 -4.84 4.86
C PHE A 282 -10.69 -6.13 4.98
N THR A 283 -10.40 -6.92 6.01
CA THR A 283 -11.07 -8.19 6.28
C THR A 283 -12.24 -8.08 7.25
N GLY A 284 -12.60 -6.85 7.67
CA GLY A 284 -13.75 -6.57 8.54
C GLY A 284 -13.55 -6.90 10.02
N GLN A 285 -12.31 -7.10 10.47
CA GLN A 285 -11.97 -7.51 11.84
C GLN A 285 -11.66 -6.30 12.73
N ASN A 286 -12.65 -5.43 12.93
CA ASN A 286 -12.47 -4.17 13.65
C ASN A 286 -12.01 -4.34 15.11
N ASP A 287 -12.36 -5.44 15.78
CA ASP A 287 -11.90 -5.71 17.15
C ASP A 287 -10.39 -5.88 17.23
N ILE A 288 -9.77 -6.48 16.19
CA ILE A 288 -8.31 -6.58 16.10
C ILE A 288 -7.70 -5.18 15.98
N VAL A 289 -8.32 -4.28 15.21
CA VAL A 289 -7.86 -2.89 15.06
C VAL A 289 -7.83 -2.18 16.41
N ARG A 290 -8.93 -2.26 17.16
CA ARG A 290 -9.04 -1.66 18.51
C ARG A 290 -7.99 -2.20 19.45
N ASN A 291 -7.88 -3.53 19.53
CA ASN A 291 -6.91 -4.20 20.39
C ASN A 291 -5.46 -3.82 20.04
N VAL A 292 -5.10 -3.73 18.75
CA VAL A 292 -3.75 -3.34 18.33
C VAL A 292 -3.46 -1.88 18.68
N ILE A 293 -4.43 -0.99 18.52
CA ILE A 293 -4.27 0.41 18.90
C ILE A 293 -4.00 0.54 20.41
N ASP A 294 -4.81 -0.12 21.23
CA ASP A 294 -4.71 -0.01 22.69
C ASP A 294 -3.47 -0.71 23.24
N GLU A 295 -3.20 -1.94 22.78
CA GLU A 295 -2.14 -2.78 23.34
C GLU A 295 -0.76 -2.54 22.75
N SER A 296 -0.69 -1.94 21.56
CA SER A 296 0.55 -1.76 20.81
C SER A 296 0.79 -0.30 20.43
N VAL A 297 -0.07 0.33 19.62
CA VAL A 297 0.20 1.67 19.06
C VAL A 297 0.37 2.72 20.15
N LYS A 298 -0.54 2.78 21.15
CA LYS A 298 -0.44 3.72 22.26
C LYS A 298 0.85 3.55 23.08
N LYS A 299 1.28 2.29 23.29
CA LYS A 299 2.56 1.98 23.95
C LYS A 299 3.76 2.35 23.09
N ARG A 300 3.66 2.26 21.76
CA ARG A 300 4.70 2.73 20.84
C ARG A 300 4.84 4.24 20.88
N ILE A 301 3.75 5.00 20.86
CA ILE A 301 3.79 6.46 21.02
C ILE A 301 4.56 6.82 22.30
N ASP A 302 4.24 6.17 23.42
CA ASP A 302 4.93 6.41 24.69
C ASP A 302 6.43 6.06 24.67
N LYS A 303 6.81 4.95 24.03
CA LYS A 303 8.20 4.47 24.04
C LYS A 303 9.09 5.07 22.96
N GLN A 304 8.52 5.45 21.82
CA GLN A 304 9.28 5.89 20.65
C GLN A 304 9.43 7.40 20.57
N ILE A 305 8.48 8.17 21.14
CA ILE A 305 8.39 9.62 20.98
C ILE A 305 8.63 10.28 22.36
N THR A 306 9.54 11.25 22.44
CA THR A 306 9.70 12.07 23.66
C THR A 306 8.60 13.11 23.77
N GLN A 307 8.49 13.79 24.91
CA GLN A 307 7.52 14.88 25.06
C GLN A 307 7.79 16.03 24.07
N GLU A 308 9.06 16.24 23.74
CA GLU A 308 9.52 17.23 22.75
C GLU A 308 9.30 16.77 21.31
N GLY A 309 8.99 15.49 21.07
CA GLY A 309 8.76 14.92 19.74
C GLY A 309 9.95 14.17 19.12
N GLU A 310 11.07 14.03 19.84
CA GLU A 310 12.22 13.27 19.33
C GLU A 310 11.87 11.78 19.20
N GLN A 311 12.30 11.16 18.10
CA GLN A 311 12.06 9.74 17.84
C GLN A 311 13.26 8.89 18.26
N VAL A 312 13.28 8.46 19.52
CA VAL A 312 14.49 8.01 20.24
C VAL A 312 15.25 6.84 19.60
N TYR A 313 14.56 5.96 18.88
CA TYR A 313 15.19 4.82 18.21
C TYR A 313 15.69 5.18 16.81
N GLU A 314 14.98 6.06 16.10
CA GLU A 314 15.34 6.45 14.73
C GLU A 314 16.52 7.41 14.72
N LEU A 315 16.64 8.26 15.74
CA LEU A 315 17.76 9.19 15.89
C LEU A 315 19.12 8.50 16.10
N LYS A 316 19.13 7.21 16.44
CA LYS A 316 20.35 6.40 16.60
C LYS A 316 20.85 5.77 15.29
N ARG A 317 20.12 5.94 14.19
CA ARG A 317 20.41 5.27 12.91
C ARG A 317 21.40 6.04 12.07
N ALA A 318 22.04 5.34 11.13
CA ALA A 318 22.95 5.96 10.16
C ALA A 318 22.28 7.01 9.27
N SER A 319 20.97 6.89 9.02
CA SER A 319 20.13 7.90 8.34
C SER A 319 19.00 8.34 9.27
N ALA A 320 19.32 9.10 10.31
CA ALA A 320 18.37 9.47 11.35
C ALA A 320 17.15 10.21 10.78
N TRP A 321 17.36 11.09 9.80
CA TRP A 321 16.28 11.83 9.14
C TRP A 321 15.32 10.88 8.43
N GLY A 322 15.82 10.06 7.49
CA GLY A 322 15.01 9.14 6.71
C GLY A 322 14.23 8.15 7.56
N TYR A 323 14.83 7.61 8.63
CA TYR A 323 14.12 6.72 9.56
C TYR A 323 13.04 7.43 10.37
N SER A 324 13.29 8.68 10.81
CA SER A 324 12.30 9.48 11.53
C SER A 324 11.11 9.83 10.64
N VAL A 325 11.34 10.18 9.37
CA VAL A 325 10.28 10.45 8.38
C VAL A 325 9.43 9.20 8.17
N ARG A 326 10.07 8.03 7.97
CA ARG A 326 9.35 6.75 7.80
C ARG A 326 8.48 6.42 9.00
N ASN A 327 9.04 6.48 10.21
CA ASN A 327 8.31 6.11 11.40
C ASN A 327 7.10 7.04 11.64
N LEU A 328 7.27 8.34 11.46
CA LEU A 328 6.17 9.31 11.54
C LEU A 328 5.10 9.04 10.47
N LYS A 329 5.48 8.68 9.24
CA LYS A 329 4.54 8.21 8.20
C LYS A 329 3.73 7.01 8.66
N GLY A 330 4.38 6.02 9.29
CA GLY A 330 3.68 4.87 9.87
C GLY A 330 2.61 5.28 10.89
N PHE A 331 2.96 6.17 11.82
CA PHE A 331 2.01 6.68 12.82
C PHE A 331 0.84 7.47 12.21
N VAL A 332 1.12 8.35 11.25
CA VAL A 332 0.07 9.15 10.58
C VAL A 332 -0.88 8.25 9.78
N TYR A 333 -0.37 7.20 9.13
CA TYR A 333 -1.22 6.25 8.41
C TYR A 333 -2.06 5.41 9.38
N ILE A 334 -1.50 5.04 10.53
CA ILE A 334 -2.26 4.39 11.61
C ILE A 334 -3.37 5.31 12.12
N ALA A 335 -3.10 6.59 12.35
CA ALA A 335 -4.10 7.55 12.82
C ALA A 335 -5.26 7.70 11.83
N TYR A 336 -4.95 7.83 10.53
CA TYR A 336 -5.96 7.90 9.47
C TYR A 336 -6.83 6.63 9.41
N MET A 337 -6.24 5.45 9.60
CA MET A 337 -6.99 4.20 9.67
C MET A 337 -7.78 4.05 10.99
N ALA A 338 -7.31 4.63 12.09
CA ALA A 338 -8.01 4.62 13.38
C ALA A 338 -9.32 5.41 13.36
N ASP A 339 -9.40 6.49 12.57
CA ASP A 339 -10.64 7.25 12.35
C ASP A 339 -11.77 6.37 11.80
N LYS A 340 -11.44 5.37 10.97
CA LYS A 340 -12.43 4.42 10.41
C LYS A 340 -13.13 3.58 11.47
N VAL A 341 -12.57 3.49 12.67
CA VAL A 341 -13.17 2.83 13.83
C VAL A 341 -13.49 3.82 14.95
N GLY A 342 -13.46 5.13 14.69
CA GLY A 342 -13.82 6.17 15.65
C GLY A 342 -12.82 6.32 16.81
N ILE A 343 -11.54 6.02 16.59
CA ILE A 343 -10.48 6.27 17.57
C ILE A 343 -9.65 7.45 17.09
N ASP A 344 -9.69 8.54 17.86
CA ASP A 344 -8.89 9.73 17.61
C ASP A 344 -7.46 9.55 18.14
N LEU A 345 -6.54 9.20 17.24
CA LEU A 345 -5.09 9.18 17.51
C LEU A 345 -4.40 10.51 17.20
N TRP A 346 -5.08 11.43 16.50
CA TRP A 346 -4.54 12.74 16.16
C TRP A 346 -4.39 13.60 17.42
N ASN A 347 -5.41 13.59 18.28
CA ASN A 347 -5.41 14.32 19.55
C ASN A 347 -4.97 13.47 20.75
N TYR A 348 -4.69 12.18 20.55
CA TYR A 348 -4.23 11.30 21.62
C TYR A 348 -2.90 11.77 22.21
N LYS A 349 -2.83 11.80 23.54
CA LYS A 349 -1.62 12.05 24.32
C LYS A 349 -1.47 10.97 25.38
N THR A 350 -0.23 10.55 25.64
CA THR A 350 0.07 9.72 26.81
C THR A 350 -0.09 10.55 28.09
N SER A 351 -0.06 9.90 29.26
CA SER A 351 -0.05 10.61 30.56
C SER A 351 1.12 11.58 30.72
N GLN A 352 2.21 11.39 29.96
CA GLN A 352 3.39 12.25 29.91
C GLN A 352 3.33 13.27 28.75
N GLY A 353 2.17 13.43 28.10
CA GLY A 353 1.96 14.41 27.05
C GLY A 353 2.57 14.07 25.68
N LYS A 354 3.14 12.87 25.49
CA LYS A 354 3.74 12.42 24.22
C LYS A 354 2.66 12.12 23.19
N SER A 355 2.89 12.49 21.94
CA SER A 355 1.90 12.33 20.86
C SER A 355 2.53 12.26 19.46
N ILE A 356 1.74 11.82 18.48
CA ILE A 356 2.09 11.89 17.05
C ILE A 356 2.29 13.36 16.64
N LYS A 357 1.46 14.28 17.17
CA LYS A 357 1.60 15.73 16.96
C LYS A 357 2.97 16.24 17.38
N ASN A 358 3.47 15.86 18.56
CA ASN A 358 4.81 16.27 18.99
C ASN A 358 5.89 15.83 18.00
N ALA A 359 5.84 14.59 17.52
CA ALA A 359 6.81 14.11 16.54
C ALA A 359 6.74 14.88 15.21
N TYR A 360 5.54 15.22 14.75
CA TYR A 360 5.36 16.04 13.55
C TYR A 360 5.90 17.46 13.73
N GLU A 361 5.50 18.15 14.80
CA GLU A 361 5.92 19.52 15.09
C GLU A 361 7.43 19.62 15.34
N TRP A 362 8.04 18.60 15.95
CA TRP A 362 9.48 18.55 16.14
C TRP A 362 10.23 18.45 14.81
N MET A 363 9.74 17.63 13.87
CA MET A 363 10.38 17.44 12.56
C MET A 363 10.14 18.61 11.58
N LEU A 364 9.01 19.31 11.70
CA LEU A 364 8.56 20.31 10.72
C LEU A 364 9.58 21.45 10.49
N PRO A 365 10.18 22.09 11.50
CA PRO A 365 11.19 23.15 11.27
C PRO A 365 12.43 22.66 10.52
N TYR A 366 12.81 21.38 10.65
CA TYR A 366 13.91 20.80 9.89
C TYR A 366 13.51 20.56 8.43
N ALA A 367 12.29 20.08 8.19
CA ALA A 367 11.76 19.89 6.84
C ALA A 367 11.65 21.21 6.06
N LEU A 368 11.27 22.29 6.75
CA LEU A 368 11.13 23.64 6.17
C LEU A 368 12.47 24.38 6.05
N GLY A 369 13.59 23.79 6.47
CA GLY A 369 14.90 24.45 6.45
C GLY A 369 15.09 25.55 7.49
N GLN A 370 14.14 25.72 8.43
CA GLN A 370 14.20 26.69 9.52
C GLN A 370 15.20 26.28 10.61
N LYS A 371 15.42 24.96 10.77
CA LYS A 371 16.45 24.39 11.65
C LYS A 371 17.39 23.50 10.86
N LYS A 372 18.69 23.56 11.19
CA LYS A 372 19.70 22.66 10.62
C LYS A 372 19.65 21.29 11.31
N TRP A 373 19.61 20.22 10.51
CA TRP A 373 19.73 18.85 11.02
C TRP A 373 21.16 18.57 11.48
N THR A 374 21.36 18.27 12.77
CA THR A 374 22.68 18.03 13.38
C THR A 374 22.94 16.57 13.77
N LYS A 375 21.93 15.70 13.61
CA LYS A 375 22.04 14.26 13.93
C LYS A 375 22.66 13.50 12.76
N ASN A 376 23.08 12.26 12.99
CA ASN A 376 23.71 11.42 11.97
C ASN A 376 22.83 11.25 10.71
N ASN A 377 23.38 11.52 9.53
CA ASN A 377 22.69 11.30 8.26
C ASN A 377 23.66 10.89 7.14
N ALA A 378 24.52 9.91 7.43
CA ALA A 378 25.61 9.49 6.56
C ALA A 378 25.16 8.95 5.19
N ASN A 379 23.92 8.46 5.06
CA ASN A 379 23.35 7.93 3.82
C ASN A 379 21.88 8.32 3.69
N PRO A 380 21.57 9.57 3.26
CA PRO A 380 20.19 10.00 3.07
C PRO A 380 19.42 9.02 2.17
N THR A 381 18.23 8.61 2.59
CA THR A 381 17.42 7.66 1.81
C THR A 381 16.56 8.40 0.80
N LYS A 382 16.19 7.78 -0.33
CA LYS A 382 15.34 8.45 -1.33
C LYS A 382 13.91 8.77 -0.82
N ASP A 383 13.47 8.17 0.29
CA ASP A 383 12.13 8.33 0.87
C ASP A 383 12.08 9.45 1.93
N GLU A 384 12.80 10.55 1.68
CA GLU A 384 12.92 11.71 2.57
C GLU A 384 11.83 12.77 2.38
N LYS A 385 10.80 12.46 1.57
CA LYS A 385 9.75 13.42 1.25
C LYS A 385 8.80 13.59 2.42
N PHE A 386 9.19 14.44 3.36
CA PHE A 386 8.31 14.95 4.41
C PHE A 386 7.05 15.60 3.82
N ASN A 387 7.11 16.13 2.59
CA ASN A 387 5.99 16.79 1.92
C ASN A 387 4.75 15.88 1.75
N ASP A 388 4.95 14.60 1.42
CA ASP A 388 3.82 13.67 1.22
C ASP A 388 3.10 13.41 2.56
N LEU A 389 3.87 13.35 3.64
CA LEU A 389 3.38 13.27 5.01
C LEU A 389 2.72 14.58 5.45
N GLN A 390 3.30 15.72 5.05
CA GLN A 390 2.84 17.05 5.45
C GLN A 390 1.39 17.28 5.01
N ARG A 391 1.01 16.90 3.77
CA ARG A 391 -0.37 17.03 3.28
C ARG A 391 -1.36 16.33 4.22
N LYS A 392 -1.10 15.08 4.56
CA LYS A 392 -1.98 14.28 5.42
C LYS A 392 -2.00 14.75 6.87
N ALA A 393 -0.85 15.11 7.43
CA ALA A 393 -0.76 15.51 8.84
C ALA A 393 -1.25 16.95 9.08
N ALA A 394 -0.99 17.89 8.17
CA ALA A 394 -1.32 19.31 8.34
C ALA A 394 -2.83 19.55 8.41
N ASN A 395 -3.64 18.75 7.70
CA ASN A 395 -5.10 18.87 7.76
C ASN A 395 -5.68 18.52 9.15
N HIS A 396 -4.88 17.92 10.04
CA HIS A 396 -5.30 17.51 11.38
C HIS A 396 -4.62 18.31 12.51
N TYR A 397 -3.62 19.16 12.24
CA TYR A 397 -2.78 19.79 13.28
C TYR A 397 -2.75 21.31 13.31
#